data_AF-A0A7H4N8L8-F1
#
_entry.id   AF-A0A7H4N8L8-F1
#
_cell.length_a   1.000
_cell.length_b   1.000
_cell.length_c   1.000
_cell.angle_alpha   90.00
_cell.angle_beta   90.00
_cell.angle_gamma   90.00
#
_symmetry.space_group_name_H-M   'P 1'
#
loop_
_entity.id
_entity.type
_entity.pdbx_description
1 polymer ?
#
loop_
_entity_poly.entity_id
_entity_poly.type
_entity_poly.pdbx_seq_one_letter_code
_entity_poly.pdbx_strand_id
1 'polypeptide(L)'
;MKILLVYAHPEPHSLNGALKDFTVQHLQNAGHDVQVSDLYAMRWKAGFDADDSSAPPVGESWRATRDSQYAFANGTQSADIVGEQEKLLWGRYGDFSVPAVVVFAARHHEGLD
;
A
#
# COMPACT_ATOMS: atom_id res chain seq x y z
N MET A 1 -4.46 -19.16 -3.11
CA MET A 1 -3.62 -18.44 -2.10
C MET A 1 -4.06 -16.99 -2.00
N LYS A 2 -3.70 -16.27 -0.94
CA LYS A 2 -4.01 -14.85 -0.78
C LYS A 2 -2.92 -13.98 -1.41
N ILE A 3 -3.29 -13.03 -2.25
CA ILE A 3 -2.37 -12.17 -3.01
C ILE A 3 -2.81 -10.71 -2.87
N LEU A 4 -1.87 -9.85 -2.47
CA LEU A 4 -2.05 -8.40 -2.49
C LEU A 4 -1.39 -7.83 -3.76
N LEU A 5 -2.18 -7.15 -4.58
CA LEU A 5 -1.75 -6.41 -5.76
C LEU A 5 -1.71 -4.92 -5.42
N VAL A 6 -0.53 -4.30 -5.53
CA VAL A 6 -0.39 -2.84 -5.35
C VAL A 6 -0.35 -2.19 -6.73
N TYR A 7 -1.29 -1.28 -6.99
CA TYR A 7 -1.44 -0.57 -8.25
C TYR A 7 -1.23 0.93 -8.03
N ALA A 8 -0.32 1.51 -8.80
CA ALA A 8 0.13 2.88 -8.61
C ALA A 8 0.10 3.67 -9.92
N HIS A 9 -1.06 3.77 -10.57
CA HIS A 9 -1.21 4.55 -11.80
C HIS A 9 -2.49 5.42 -11.79
N PRO A 10 -2.44 6.68 -12.26
CA PRO A 10 -3.58 7.59 -12.19
C PRO A 10 -4.70 7.30 -13.20
N GLU A 11 -4.34 6.74 -14.36
CA GLU A 11 -5.27 6.50 -15.47
C GLU A 11 -5.69 5.01 -15.55
N PRO A 12 -6.96 4.67 -15.25
CA PRO A 12 -7.47 3.29 -15.27
C PRO A 12 -7.51 2.65 -16.67
N HIS A 13 -7.63 3.42 -17.74
CA HIS A 13 -7.66 2.88 -19.12
C HIS A 13 -6.27 2.81 -19.77
N SER A 14 -5.21 3.04 -18.99
CA SER A 14 -3.82 2.89 -19.44
C SER A 14 -3.45 1.42 -19.63
N LEU A 15 -2.29 1.18 -20.27
CA LEU A 15 -1.68 -0.15 -20.31
C LEU A 15 -1.51 -0.74 -18.89
N ASN A 16 -1.12 0.07 -17.91
CA ASN A 16 -0.98 -0.39 -16.52
C ASN A 16 -2.33 -0.77 -15.91
N GLY A 17 -3.39 -0.02 -16.22
CA GLY A 17 -4.75 -0.36 -15.82
C GLY A 17 -5.22 -1.70 -16.41
N ALA A 18 -4.99 -1.89 -17.71
CA ALA A 18 -5.28 -3.16 -18.38
C ALA A 18 -4.48 -4.34 -17.81
N LEU A 19 -3.19 -4.15 -17.50
CA LEU A 19 -2.35 -5.17 -16.86
C LEU A 19 -2.82 -5.51 -15.45
N LYS A 20 -3.25 -4.51 -14.67
CA LYS A 20 -3.85 -4.71 -13.34
C LYS A 20 -5.12 -5.55 -13.45
N ASP A 21 -6.05 -5.19 -14.33
CA ASP A 21 -7.32 -5.92 -14.51
C ASP A 21 -7.08 -7.36 -14.99
N PHE A 22 -6.19 -7.54 -15.98
CA PHE A 22 -5.76 -8.86 -16.45
C PHE A 22 -5.17 -9.71 -15.32
N THR A 23 -4.27 -9.13 -14.51
CA THR A 23 -3.61 -9.83 -13.40
C THR A 23 -4.63 -10.29 -12.36
N VAL A 24 -5.56 -9.43 -11.96
CA VAL A 24 -6.64 -9.78 -11.02
C VAL A 24 -7.46 -10.95 -11.56
N GLN A 25 -7.94 -10.84 -12.79
CA GLN A 25 -8.76 -11.87 -13.42
C GLN A 25 -8.01 -13.20 -13.53
N HIS A 26 -6.74 -13.17 -13.98
CA HIS A 26 -5.93 -14.36 -14.13
C HIS A 26 -5.71 -15.10 -12.81
N LEU A 27 -5.35 -14.37 -11.75
CA LEU A 27 -5.11 -14.94 -10.43
C LEU A 27 -6.40 -15.50 -9.80
N GLN A 28 -7.52 -14.79 -9.93
CA GLN A 28 -8.82 -15.28 -9.44
C GLN A 28 -9.24 -16.56 -10.18
N ASN A 29 -9.08 -16.62 -11.50
CA ASN A 29 -9.36 -17.82 -12.29
C ASN A 29 -8.48 -19.01 -11.92
N ALA A 30 -7.26 -18.76 -11.43
CA ALA A 30 -6.36 -19.77 -10.90
C ALA A 30 -6.68 -20.18 -9.43
N GLY A 31 -7.76 -19.68 -8.83
CA GLY A 31 -8.20 -20.02 -7.48
C GLY A 31 -7.48 -19.26 -6.36
N HIS A 32 -6.92 -18.08 -6.66
CA HIS A 32 -6.34 -17.18 -5.67
C HIS A 32 -7.36 -16.15 -5.17
N ASP A 33 -7.31 -15.83 -3.88
CA ASP A 33 -7.99 -14.65 -3.34
C ASP A 33 -7.08 -13.45 -3.60
N VAL A 34 -7.62 -12.39 -4.21
CA VAL A 34 -6.86 -11.21 -4.60
C VAL A 34 -7.45 -9.97 -3.94
N GLN A 35 -6.61 -9.19 -3.27
CA GLN A 35 -6.93 -7.84 -2.84
C GLN A 35 -6.10 -6.83 -3.64
N VAL A 36 -6.66 -5.65 -3.89
CA VAL A 36 -6.00 -4.59 -4.64
C VAL A 36 -5.89 -3.34 -3.78
N SER A 37 -4.71 -2.75 -3.73
CA SER A 37 -4.47 -1.41 -3.21
C SER A 37 -4.15 -0.48 -4.37
N ASP A 38 -5.18 0.22 -4.84
CA ASP A 38 -5.07 1.27 -5.86
C ASP A 38 -4.68 2.58 -5.19
N LEU A 39 -3.38 2.88 -5.16
CA LEU A 39 -2.84 4.02 -4.43
C LEU A 39 -3.39 5.36 -4.94
N TYR A 40 -3.72 5.46 -6.23
CA TYR A 40 -4.28 6.70 -6.78
C TYR A 40 -5.76 6.83 -6.45
N ALA A 41 -6.56 5.77 -6.59
CA ALA A 41 -7.98 5.79 -6.21
C ALA A 41 -8.15 6.01 -4.69
N MET A 42 -7.25 5.46 -3.88
CA MET A 42 -7.21 5.66 -2.42
C MET A 42 -6.74 7.06 -2.01
N ARG A 43 -6.17 7.84 -2.94
CA ARG A 43 -5.44 9.09 -2.64
C ARG A 43 -4.38 8.87 -1.55
N TRP A 44 -3.64 7.78 -1.68
CA TRP A 44 -2.63 7.38 -0.72
C TRP A 44 -1.63 8.52 -0.46
N LYS A 45 -1.43 8.84 0.82
CA LYS A 45 -0.45 9.84 1.24
C LYS A 45 0.95 9.24 1.16
N ALA A 46 1.75 9.70 0.20
CA ALA A 46 3.13 9.24 0.04
C ALA A 46 4.12 9.90 1.02
N GLY A 47 3.76 11.07 1.57
CA GLY A 47 4.56 11.76 2.59
C GLY A 47 4.48 11.04 3.93
N PHE A 48 5.62 10.93 4.61
CA PHE A 48 5.72 10.35 5.94
C PHE A 48 5.98 11.46 6.96
N ASP A 49 5.07 11.64 7.91
CA ASP A 49 5.12 12.75 8.86
C ASP A 49 4.32 12.47 10.16
N ALA A 50 4.12 13.50 10.98
CA ALA A 50 3.45 13.38 12.27
C ALA A 50 1.96 13.06 12.18
N ASP A 51 1.31 13.36 11.06
CA ASP A 51 -0.13 13.14 10.87
C ASP A 51 -0.47 11.65 10.63
N ASP A 52 0.54 10.79 10.49
CA ASP A 52 0.39 9.34 10.37
C ASP A 52 0.06 8.65 11.72
N SER A 53 -0.06 9.44 12.80
CA SER A 53 -0.39 8.99 14.14
C SER A 53 -1.30 9.99 14.84
N SER A 54 -2.29 9.48 15.59
CA SER A 54 -3.10 10.29 16.51
C SER A 54 -2.45 10.52 17.87
N ALA A 55 -1.35 9.80 18.18
CA ALA A 55 -0.59 10.01 19.40
C ALA A 55 0.33 11.23 19.30
N PRO A 56 0.51 11.99 20.41
CA PRO A 56 1.50 13.04 20.47
C PRO A 56 2.93 12.47 20.40
N PRO A 57 3.94 13.30 20.06
CA PRO A 57 5.32 12.86 20.09
C PRO A 57 5.74 12.30 21.45
N VAL A 58 6.52 11.23 21.46
CA VAL A 58 7.03 10.55 22.67
C VAL A 58 8.14 11.37 23.37
N GLY A 59 8.44 12.57 22.88
CA GLY A 59 9.43 13.48 23.45
C GLY A 59 9.19 14.94 23.03
N GLU A 60 10.23 15.76 23.09
CA GLU A 60 10.14 17.20 22.83
C GLU A 60 9.77 17.54 21.38
N SER A 61 10.05 16.64 20.43
CA SER A 61 9.75 16.81 19.02
C SER A 61 9.46 15.47 18.35
N TRP A 62 8.75 15.52 17.21
CA TRP A 62 8.49 14.34 16.40
C TRP A 62 9.77 13.78 15.80
N ARG A 63 9.90 12.45 15.90
CA ARG A 63 11.00 11.63 15.40
C ARG A 63 10.44 10.39 14.73
N ALA A 64 10.15 10.50 13.43
CA ALA A 64 10.01 9.43 12.44
C ALA A 64 9.99 8.00 13.02
N THR A 65 11.16 7.41 13.25
CA THR A 65 11.29 6.02 13.72
C THR A 65 10.66 5.78 15.08
N ARG A 66 10.89 6.65 16.06
CA ARG A 66 10.46 6.44 17.45
C ARG A 66 8.94 6.59 17.56
N ASP A 67 8.40 7.63 16.97
CA ASP A 67 6.96 7.93 17.04
C ASP A 67 6.15 6.94 16.21
N SER A 68 6.66 6.51 15.05
CA SER A 68 6.02 5.43 14.27
C SER A 68 6.03 4.09 15.01
N GLN A 69 7.14 3.72 15.66
CA GLN A 69 7.19 2.51 16.50
C GLN A 69 6.21 2.57 17.67
N TYR A 70 6.12 3.71 18.34
CA TYR A 70 5.16 3.93 19.41
C TYR A 70 3.73 3.83 18.90
N ALA A 71 3.43 4.47 17.77
CA ALA A 71 2.09 4.46 17.19
C ALA A 71 1.65 3.04 16.81
N PHE A 72 2.55 2.25 16.22
CA PHE A 72 2.29 0.84 15.93
C PHE A 72 2.04 0.03 17.21
N ALA A 73 2.92 0.16 18.21
CA ALA A 73 2.81 -0.60 19.45
C ALA A 73 1.54 -0.28 20.27
N ASN A 74 0.99 0.93 20.12
CA ASN A 74 -0.17 1.40 20.87
C ASN A 74 -1.45 1.49 20.02
N GLY A 75 -1.42 1.08 18.76
CA GLY A 75 -2.59 1.11 17.87
C GLY A 75 -3.11 2.52 17.56
N THR A 76 -2.22 3.51 17.51
CA THR A 76 -2.58 4.92 17.24
C THR A 76 -2.20 5.40 15.84
N GLN A 77 -1.80 4.49 14.96
CA GLN A 77 -1.53 4.79 13.54
C GLN A 77 -2.81 5.24 12.83
N SER A 78 -2.65 6.02 11.77
CA SER A 78 -3.76 6.40 10.90
C SER A 78 -4.42 5.16 10.26
N ALA A 79 -5.73 5.26 10.03
CA ALA A 79 -6.54 4.11 9.62
C ALA A 79 -6.16 3.55 8.25
N ASP A 80 -5.66 4.39 7.33
CA ASP A 80 -5.13 3.98 6.03
C ASP A 80 -3.88 3.10 6.18
N ILE A 81 -2.95 3.46 7.05
CA ILE A 81 -1.75 2.67 7.35
C ILE A 81 -2.14 1.33 7.99
N VAL A 82 -3.02 1.35 8.99
CA VAL A 82 -3.51 0.11 9.64
C VAL A 82 -4.15 -0.81 8.61
N GLY A 83 -5.04 -0.29 7.76
CA GLY A 83 -5.69 -1.06 6.70
C GLY A 83 -4.69 -1.73 5.75
N GLU A 84 -3.65 -1.03 5.30
CA GLU A 84 -2.64 -1.62 4.43
C GLU A 84 -1.75 -2.66 5.14
N GLN A 85 -1.44 -2.46 6.43
CA GLN A 85 -0.76 -3.47 7.25
C GLN A 85 -1.60 -4.74 7.42
N GLU A 86 -2.92 -4.61 7.61
CA GLU A 86 -3.84 -5.75 7.66
C GLU A 86 -3.88 -6.53 6.34
N LYS A 87 -3.82 -5.86 5.18
CA LYS A 87 -3.72 -6.52 3.88
C LYS A 87 -2.42 -7.31 3.72
N LEU A 88 -1.30 -6.73 4.19
CA LEU A 88 -0.01 -7.42 4.19
C LEU A 88 -0.05 -8.67 5.07
N LEU A 89 -0.63 -8.56 6.28
CA LEU A 89 -0.81 -9.71 7.18
C LEU A 89 -1.76 -10.75 6.60
N TRP A 90 -2.84 -10.34 5.94
CA TRP A 90 -3.78 -11.23 5.27
C TRP A 90 -3.08 -12.08 4.22
N GLY A 91 -2.15 -11.48 3.44
CA GLY A 91 -1.36 -12.20 2.46
C GLY A 91 -0.45 -13.28 3.08
N ARG A 92 0.15 -13.04 4.25
CA ARG A 92 1.23 -13.89 4.82
C ARG A 92 0.86 -15.37 4.89
N TYR A 93 1.86 -16.22 4.63
CA TYR A 93 1.80 -17.66 4.83
C TYR A 93 2.93 -18.11 5.77
N GLY A 94 2.59 -18.34 7.05
CA GLY A 94 3.59 -18.61 8.10
C GLY A 94 4.57 -17.45 8.27
N ASP A 95 5.86 -17.76 8.44
CA ASP A 95 6.93 -16.75 8.52
C ASP A 95 7.29 -16.13 7.15
N PHE A 96 6.76 -16.67 6.05
CA PHE A 96 7.05 -16.20 4.70
C PHE A 96 6.12 -15.05 4.31
N SER A 97 6.73 -13.95 3.87
CA SER A 97 6.02 -12.93 3.09
C SER A 97 5.78 -13.49 1.70
N VAL A 98 4.51 -13.68 1.32
CA VAL A 98 4.16 -13.92 -0.09
C VAL A 98 4.47 -12.67 -0.91
N PRO A 99 4.79 -12.83 -2.21
CA PRO A 99 5.13 -11.70 -3.05
C PRO A 99 3.93 -10.77 -3.20
N ALA A 100 4.10 -9.51 -2.77
CA ALA A 100 3.28 -8.43 -3.28
C ALA A 100 3.60 -8.30 -4.78
N VAL A 101 2.60 -8.51 -5.64
CA VAL A 101 2.76 -8.16 -7.05
C VAL A 101 2.59 -6.66 -7.13
N VAL A 102 3.66 -5.95 -7.49
CA VAL A 102 3.62 -4.50 -7.69
C VAL A 102 3.56 -4.24 -9.19
N VAL A 103 2.45 -3.67 -9.67
CA VAL A 103 2.37 -3.18 -11.05
C VAL A 103 2.92 -1.76 -11.05
N PHE A 104 4.20 -1.61 -11.43
CA PHE A 104 4.89 -0.33 -11.47
C PHE A 104 4.37 0.54 -12.63
N ALA A 105 4.06 1.80 -12.32
CA ALA A 105 3.97 2.85 -13.32
C ALA A 105 5.37 3.34 -13.69
N ALA A 106 5.67 3.38 -14.99
CA ALA A 106 6.68 4.30 -15.48
C ALA A 106 6.12 5.73 -15.30
N ARG A 107 6.79 6.59 -14.51
CA ARG A 107 6.52 8.03 -14.60
C ARG A 107 6.85 8.44 -16.04
N HIS A 108 5.83 8.78 -16.83
CA HIS A 108 6.06 9.54 -18.05
C HIS A 108 6.55 10.92 -17.61
N HIS A 109 7.87 11.11 -17.62
CA HIS A 109 8.47 12.42 -17.45
C HIS A 109 8.34 13.14 -18.79
N GLU A 110 7.14 13.65 -19.12
CA GLU A 110 7.03 14.64 -20.18
C GLU A 110 7.57 15.96 -19.62
N GLY A 111 8.89 16.13 -19.75
CA GLY A 111 9.50 17.43 -19.68
C GLY A 111 9.10 18.21 -20.93
N LEU A 112 8.08 19.05 -20.80
CA LEU A 112 7.96 20.29 -21.56
C LEU A 112 8.11 21.43 -20.55
N ASP A 113 9.36 21.87 -20.38
CA ASP A 113 9.79 23.28 -20.36
C ASP A 113 11.33 23.33 -20.36
#